data_AF-A0A7V4U0M5-F1
#
_entry.id   AF-A0A7V4U0M5-F1
#
_cell.length_a   1.000
_cell.length_b   1.000
_cell.length_c   1.000
_cell.angle_alpha   90.00
_cell.angle_beta   90.00
_cell.angle_gamma   90.00
#
_symmetry.space_group_name_H-M   'P 1'
#
loop_
_entity.id
_entity.type
_entity.pdbx_description
1 polymer ?
#
loop_
_entity_poly.entity_id
_entity_poly.type
_entity_poly.pdbx_seq_one_letter_code
_entity_poly.pdbx_strand_id
1 'polypeptide(L)'
;MKKNIKIFEFPGNTGGFTLMELIVVIVIIGVALPAIIRLYSQMNIESVKSGVLDQMIIYAENKMEEITGLKEKTWNWYTNPNQFEVDEDLGDGFQRTVTVSTVSGWGSANLDAWEITVQITHPLYPDGYVLTTRFTKYYEER
;
A
#
# COMPACT_ATOMS: atom_id res chain seq x y z
N MET A 1 -8.49 9.51 33.65
CA MET A 1 -8.21 10.95 33.40
C MET A 1 -9.04 11.38 32.19
N LYS A 2 -10.24 11.94 32.37
CA LYS A 2 -11.17 12.33 31.29
C LYS A 2 -10.93 13.81 30.95
N LYS A 3 -10.54 14.08 29.71
CA LYS A 3 -10.29 15.44 29.20
C LYS A 3 -11.64 16.04 28.77
N ASN A 4 -12.14 17.01 29.54
CA ASN A 4 -13.37 17.75 29.23
C ASN A 4 -13.12 18.69 28.05
N ILE A 5 -13.67 18.37 26.89
CA ILE A 5 -13.76 19.29 25.76
C ILE A 5 -14.95 20.23 26.06
N LYS A 6 -14.66 21.50 26.35
CA LYS A 6 -15.69 22.53 26.47
C LYS A 6 -16.18 22.85 25.05
N ILE A 7 -17.35 22.33 24.70
CA ILE A 7 -18.10 22.79 23.53
C ILE A 7 -18.51 24.23 23.81
N PHE A 8 -18.29 25.11 22.85
CA PHE A 8 -18.62 26.54 22.93
C PHE A 8 -20.15 26.67 23.07
N GLU A 9 -20.65 26.94 24.28
CA GLU A 9 -22.06 27.23 24.50
C GLU A 9 -22.35 28.68 24.07
N PHE A 10 -23.06 28.84 22.96
CA PHE A 10 -23.65 30.13 22.58
C PHE A 10 -24.84 30.40 23.52
N PRO A 11 -24.87 31.54 24.23
CA PRO A 11 -25.98 31.85 25.14
C PRO A 11 -27.27 32.03 24.34
N GLY A 12 -28.16 31.05 24.43
CA GLY A 12 -29.48 31.09 23.82
C GLY A 12 -30.35 32.14 24.50
N ASN A 13 -30.52 33.29 23.84
CA ASN A 13 -31.61 34.21 24.13
C ASN A 13 -32.77 33.88 23.17
N THR A 14 -34.00 33.85 23.67
CA THR A 14 -35.25 33.58 22.94
C THR A 14 -35.64 34.74 22.01
N GLY A 15 -34.67 35.46 21.45
CA GLY A 15 -34.82 36.56 20.50
C GLY A 15 -34.31 36.16 19.12
N GLY A 16 -34.96 36.64 18.06
CA GLY A 16 -34.58 36.33 16.68
C GLY A 16 -33.12 36.70 16.36
N PHE A 17 -32.59 36.07 15.31
CA PHE A 17 -31.21 36.27 14.83
C PHE A 17 -30.92 37.76 14.60
N THR A 18 -29.88 38.29 15.25
CA THR A 18 -29.47 39.68 15.00
C THR A 18 -28.65 39.78 13.72
N LEU A 19 -28.70 40.95 13.05
CA LEU A 19 -27.91 41.21 11.84
C LEU A 19 -26.40 41.00 12.10
N MET A 20 -25.92 41.39 13.29
CA MET A 20 -24.52 41.24 13.68
C MET A 20 -24.10 39.77 13.82
N GLU A 21 -24.93 38.93 14.44
CA GLU A 21 -24.67 37.49 14.52
C GLU A 21 -24.60 36.85 13.13
N LEU A 22 -25.48 37.25 12.21
CA LEU A 22 -25.46 36.75 10.84
C LEU A 22 -24.16 37.13 10.11
N ILE A 23 -23.71 38.39 10.24
CA ILE A 23 -22.46 38.85 9.62
C ILE A 23 -21.26 38.06 10.17
N VAL A 24 -21.19 37.86 11.49
CA VAL A 24 -20.10 37.10 12.11
C VAL A 24 -20.09 35.65 11.62
N VAL A 25 -21.26 35.00 11.52
CA VAL A 25 -21.37 33.63 10.97
C VAL A 25 -20.88 33.57 9.52
N ILE A 26 -21.27 34.52 8.67
CA ILE A 26 -20.84 34.57 7.27
C ILE A 26 -19.32 34.75 7.17
N VAL A 27 -18.72 35.61 8.01
CA VAL A 27 -17.26 35.81 8.04
C VAL A 27 -16.55 34.52 8.46
N ILE A 28 -17.02 33.84 9.50
CA ILE A 28 -16.43 32.57 9.97
C ILE A 28 -16.52 31.50 8.87
N ILE A 29 -17.69 31.34 8.25
CA ILE A 29 -17.90 30.37 7.16
C ILE A 29 -17.02 30.71 5.96
N GLY A 30 -16.92 31.99 5.59
CA GLY A 30 -16.10 32.45 4.46
C GLY A 30 -14.61 32.13 4.62
N VAL A 31 -14.09 32.16 5.85
CA VAL A 31 -12.69 31.79 6.15
C VAL A 31 -12.52 30.28 6.32
N ALA A 32 -13.48 29.59 6.92
CA ALA A 32 -13.39 28.16 7.22
C ALA A 32 -13.59 27.26 5.98
N LEU A 33 -14.51 27.62 5.07
CA LEU A 33 -14.86 26.79 3.91
C LEU A 33 -13.67 26.46 3.01
N PRO A 34 -12.80 27.41 2.60
CA PRO A 34 -11.64 27.09 1.76
C PRO A 34 -10.67 26.10 2.41
N ALA A 35 -10.50 26.18 3.73
CA ALA A 35 -9.64 25.25 4.47
C ALA A 35 -10.22 23.82 4.48
N ILE A 36 -11.53 23.69 4.71
CA ILE A 36 -12.23 22.40 4.72
C ILE A 36 -12.21 21.76 3.32
N ILE A 37 -12.45 22.54 2.25
CA ILE A 37 -12.43 22.05 0.87
C ILE A 37 -11.04 21.50 0.50
N ARG A 38 -9.96 22.20 0.91
CA ARG A 38 -8.58 21.74 0.67
C ARG A 38 -8.29 20.42 1.39
N LEU A 39 -8.68 20.30 2.65
CA LEU A 39 -8.52 19.07 3.43
C LEU A 39 -9.26 17.90 2.80
N TYR A 40 -10.53 18.12 2.40
CA TYR A 40 -11.33 17.09 1.75
C TYR A 40 -10.73 16.62 0.42
N SER A 41 -10.25 17.55 -0.40
CA SER A 41 -9.58 17.23 -1.66
C SER A 41 -8.31 16.41 -1.45
N GLN A 42 -7.52 16.70 -0.41
CA GLN A 42 -6.32 15.94 -0.08
C GLN A 42 -6.66 14.53 0.41
N MET A 43 -7.67 14.39 1.27
CA MET A 43 -8.10 13.10 1.80
C MET A 43 -8.59 12.15 0.71
N ASN A 44 -9.31 12.64 -0.30
CA ASN A 44 -9.78 11.80 -1.40
C ASN A 44 -8.62 11.25 -2.24
N ILE A 45 -7.58 12.05 -2.49
CA ILE A 45 -6.41 11.61 -3.26
C ILE A 45 -5.61 10.58 -2.46
N GLU A 46 -5.40 10.81 -1.17
CA GLU A 46 -4.70 9.87 -0.29
C GLU A 46 -5.48 8.55 -0.14
N SER A 47 -6.82 8.60 -0.07
CA SER A 47 -7.64 7.39 0.01
C SER A 47 -7.53 6.52 -1.24
N VAL A 48 -7.54 7.12 -2.44
CA VAL A 48 -7.38 6.38 -3.70
C VAL A 48 -5.98 5.76 -3.78
N LYS A 49 -4.95 6.53 -3.41
CA LYS A 49 -3.58 6.04 -3.34
C LYS A 49 -3.42 4.85 -2.40
N SER A 50 -3.95 4.95 -1.18
CA SER A 50 -3.93 3.85 -0.20
C SER A 50 -4.57 2.57 -0.76
N GLY A 51 -5.75 2.67 -1.39
CA GLY A 51 -6.42 1.51 -1.96
C GLY A 51 -5.63 0.85 -3.10
N VAL A 52 -4.94 1.65 -3.93
CA VAL A 52 -4.04 1.11 -4.95
C VAL A 52 -2.86 0.40 -4.32
N LEU A 53 -2.23 0.97 -3.29
CA LEU A 53 -1.11 0.34 -2.59
C LEU A 53 -1.52 -1.01 -1.97
N ASP A 54 -2.68 -1.07 -1.31
CA ASP A 54 -3.21 -2.31 -0.74
C ASP A 54 -3.38 -3.38 -1.83
N GLN A 55 -3.90 -2.99 -3.00
CA GLN A 55 -4.05 -3.89 -4.14
C GLN A 55 -2.70 -4.38 -4.69
N MET A 56 -1.68 -3.51 -4.74
CA MET A 56 -0.31 -3.89 -5.14
C MET A 56 0.27 -4.93 -4.18
N ILE A 57 0.08 -4.76 -2.88
CA ILE A 57 0.54 -5.70 -1.85
C ILE A 57 -0.13 -7.06 -2.06
N ILE A 58 -1.46 -7.09 -2.20
CA ILE A 58 -2.23 -8.33 -2.42
C ILE A 58 -1.75 -9.05 -3.69
N TYR A 59 -1.52 -8.33 -4.79
CA TYR A 59 -1.01 -8.94 -6.02
C TYR A 59 0.39 -9.53 -5.86
N ALA A 60 1.28 -8.83 -5.15
CA ALA A 60 2.61 -9.33 -4.87
C ALA A 60 2.58 -10.57 -3.96
N GLU A 61 1.78 -10.54 -2.90
CA GLU A 61 1.61 -11.64 -1.94
C GLU A 61 1.02 -12.88 -2.62
N ASN A 62 -0.06 -12.73 -3.40
CA ASN A 62 -0.67 -13.83 -4.14
C ASN A 62 0.34 -14.49 -5.09
N LYS A 63 1.16 -13.69 -5.79
CA LYS A 63 2.18 -14.26 -6.67
C LYS A 63 3.28 -14.96 -5.87
N MET A 64 3.67 -14.41 -4.73
CA MET A 64 4.68 -15.01 -3.87
C MET A 64 4.20 -16.33 -3.26
N GLU A 65 2.92 -16.41 -2.89
CA GLU A 65 2.28 -17.65 -2.44
C GLU A 65 2.26 -18.70 -3.56
N GLU A 66 1.91 -18.31 -4.78
CA GLU A 66 1.94 -19.21 -5.94
C GLU A 66 3.36 -19.77 -6.17
N ILE A 67 4.37 -18.91 -6.17
CA ILE A 67 5.78 -19.30 -6.34
C ILE A 67 6.22 -20.24 -5.21
N THR A 68 5.86 -19.92 -3.97
CA THR A 68 6.19 -20.75 -2.80
C THR A 68 5.52 -22.12 -2.90
N GLY A 69 4.24 -22.17 -3.28
CA GLY A 69 3.50 -23.42 -3.48
C GLY A 69 4.05 -24.27 -4.63
N LEU A 70 4.51 -23.65 -5.73
CA LEU A 70 5.17 -24.35 -6.83
C LEU A 70 6.52 -24.95 -6.41
N LYS A 71 7.31 -24.19 -5.67
CA LYS A 71 8.58 -24.64 -5.09
C LYS A 71 8.37 -25.85 -4.17
N GLU A 72 7.35 -25.83 -3.31
CA GLU A 72 7.04 -26.95 -2.40
C GLU A 72 6.60 -28.21 -3.15
N LYS A 73 5.86 -28.06 -4.25
CA LYS A 73 5.38 -29.17 -5.08
C LYS A 73 6.45 -29.75 -6.01
N THR A 74 7.44 -28.95 -6.40
CA THR A 74 8.41 -29.30 -7.45
C THR A 74 9.79 -29.44 -6.86
N TRP A 75 10.18 -30.66 -6.47
CA TRP A 75 11.46 -30.92 -5.79
C TRP A 75 12.71 -30.44 -6.56
N ASN A 76 12.63 -30.34 -7.90
CA ASN A 76 13.70 -29.90 -8.79
C ASN A 76 13.51 -28.49 -9.34
N TRP A 77 12.69 -27.63 -8.71
CA TRP A 77 12.40 -26.26 -9.18
C TRP A 77 13.67 -25.47 -9.53
N TYR A 78 14.76 -25.67 -8.78
CA TYR A 78 16.06 -25.02 -8.95
C TYR A 78 16.77 -25.36 -10.27
N THR A 79 16.32 -26.37 -11.00
CA THR A 79 16.87 -26.72 -12.33
C THR A 79 16.40 -25.76 -13.42
N ASN A 80 15.25 -25.11 -13.21
CA ASN A 80 14.73 -24.09 -14.10
C ASN A 80 14.09 -22.96 -13.26
N PRO A 81 14.90 -22.16 -12.56
CA PRO A 81 14.39 -21.11 -11.68
C PRO A 81 13.67 -20.00 -12.47
N ASN A 82 14.04 -19.80 -13.74
CA ASN A 82 13.44 -18.81 -14.63
C ASN A 82 11.98 -19.13 -14.97
N GLN A 83 11.47 -20.31 -14.62
CA GLN A 83 10.03 -20.61 -14.74
C GLN A 83 9.14 -19.68 -13.91
N PHE A 84 9.70 -19.00 -12.91
CA PHE A 84 8.99 -18.00 -12.12
C PHE A 84 9.04 -16.60 -12.74
N GLU A 85 9.93 -16.35 -13.70
CA GLU A 85 10.03 -15.05 -14.36
C GLU A 85 8.78 -14.81 -15.20
N VAL A 86 8.13 -13.68 -14.95
CA VAL A 86 6.94 -13.27 -15.67
C VAL A 86 6.92 -11.75 -15.77
N ASP A 87 6.45 -11.27 -16.91
CA ASP A 87 6.03 -9.89 -17.09
C ASP A 87 4.58 -9.92 -17.56
N GLU A 88 3.66 -9.46 -16.72
CA GLU A 88 2.23 -9.56 -16.96
C GLU A 88 1.50 -8.25 -16.66
N ASP A 89 0.54 -7.93 -17.52
CA ASP A 89 -0.45 -6.89 -17.29
C ASP A 89 -1.61 -7.48 -16.49
N LEU A 90 -1.86 -6.92 -15.31
CA LEU A 90 -2.94 -7.36 -14.41
C LEU A 90 -4.26 -6.62 -14.68
N GLY A 91 -4.27 -5.66 -15.61
CA GLY A 91 -5.38 -4.76 -15.85
C GLY A 91 -5.34 -3.52 -14.94
N ASP A 92 -6.20 -2.55 -15.24
CA ASP A 92 -6.39 -1.32 -14.45
C ASP A 92 -5.10 -0.53 -14.17
N GLY A 93 -4.10 -0.65 -15.07
CA GLY A 93 -2.81 0.03 -14.95
C GLY A 93 -1.81 -0.67 -14.03
N PHE A 94 -2.11 -1.86 -13.52
CA PHE A 94 -1.16 -2.66 -12.75
C PHE A 94 -0.31 -3.53 -13.67
N GLN A 95 1.00 -3.48 -13.49
CA GLN A 95 1.95 -4.39 -14.14
C GLN A 95 2.70 -5.17 -13.07
N ARG A 96 2.97 -6.45 -13.34
CA ARG A 96 3.75 -7.33 -12.48
C ARG A 96 4.98 -7.82 -13.23
N THR A 97 6.13 -7.66 -12.60
CA THR A 97 7.39 -8.21 -13.08
C THR A 97 7.98 -9.10 -12.01
N VAL A 98 8.26 -10.36 -12.34
CA VAL A 98 8.97 -11.30 -11.48
C VAL A 98 10.35 -11.54 -12.07
N THR A 99 11.37 -11.33 -11.27
CA THR A 99 12.77 -11.55 -11.64
C THR A 99 13.39 -12.58 -10.72
N VAL A 100 14.28 -13.40 -11.27
CA VAL A 100 15.02 -14.39 -10.49
C VAL A 100 16.51 -14.15 -10.65
N SER A 101 17.22 -14.06 -9.53
CA SER A 101 18.67 -13.90 -9.51
C SER A 101 19.33 -14.97 -8.67
N THR A 102 20.52 -15.40 -9.08
CA THR A 102 21.32 -16.37 -8.34
C THR A 102 22.13 -15.64 -7.26
N VAL A 103 22.10 -16.19 -6.06
CA VAL A 103 22.88 -15.72 -4.91
C VAL A 103 23.87 -16.82 -4.53
N SER A 104 25.15 -16.53 -4.72
CA SER A 104 26.23 -17.44 -4.31
C SER A 104 26.70 -17.09 -2.89
N GLY A 105 27.12 -18.11 -2.16
CA GLY A 105 27.66 -17.95 -0.81
C GLY A 105 26.64 -17.53 0.23
N TRP A 106 25.42 -18.06 0.12
CA TRP A 106 24.36 -17.77 1.08
C TRP A 106 24.63 -18.46 2.43
N GLY A 107 24.70 -17.65 3.48
CA GLY A 107 24.92 -18.12 4.86
C GLY A 107 26.34 -18.66 5.11
N SER A 108 26.57 -19.12 6.34
CA SER A 108 27.87 -19.70 6.75
C SER A 108 28.22 -21.02 6.06
N ALA A 109 27.21 -21.70 5.50
CA ALA A 109 27.36 -22.95 4.76
C ALA A 109 27.65 -22.75 3.26
N ASN A 110 27.77 -21.50 2.79
CA ASN A 110 28.09 -21.15 1.41
C ASN A 110 27.16 -21.84 0.39
N LEU A 111 25.85 -21.78 0.66
CA LEU A 111 24.84 -22.48 -0.13
C LEU A 111 24.49 -21.71 -1.40
N ASP A 112 24.06 -22.46 -2.42
CA ASP A 112 23.39 -21.90 -3.60
C ASP A 112 21.97 -21.48 -3.23
N ALA A 113 21.66 -20.21 -3.50
CA ALA A 113 20.35 -19.64 -3.30
C ALA A 113 19.86 -18.89 -4.55
N TRP A 114 18.56 -18.69 -4.60
CA TRP A 114 17.87 -17.91 -5.63
C TRP A 114 17.03 -16.86 -4.93
N GLU A 115 17.24 -15.62 -5.33
CA GLU A 115 16.43 -14.48 -4.92
C GLU A 115 15.35 -14.26 -5.97
N ILE A 116 14.11 -14.27 -5.52
CA ILE A 116 12.94 -14.03 -6.36
C ILE A 116 12.32 -12.72 -5.92
N THR A 117 12.20 -11.81 -6.87
CA THR A 117 11.65 -10.47 -6.65
C THR A 117 10.39 -10.30 -7.47
N VAL A 118 9.28 -10.04 -6.80
CA VAL A 118 8.00 -9.66 -7.39
C VAL A 118 7.85 -8.16 -7.25
N GLN A 119 7.81 -7.45 -8.37
CA GLN A 119 7.56 -6.02 -8.43
C GLN A 119 6.18 -5.78 -9.05
N ILE A 120 5.38 -4.93 -8.40
CA ILE A 120 4.11 -4.44 -8.93
C ILE A 120 4.26 -2.95 -9.18
N THR A 121 3.92 -2.46 -10.37
CA THR A 121 3.93 -1.02 -10.70
C THR A 121 2.53 -0.55 -11.08
N HIS A 122 2.24 0.72 -10.79
CA HIS A 122 1.00 1.38 -11.17
C HIS A 122 1.30 2.86 -11.48
N PRO A 123 0.59 3.56 -12.39
CA PRO A 123 0.86 4.97 -12.70
C PRO A 123 0.87 5.93 -11.50
N LEU A 124 0.15 5.60 -10.42
CA LEU A 124 0.16 6.36 -9.16
C LEU A 124 1.38 6.10 -8.27
N TYR A 125 2.09 4.99 -8.51
CA TYR A 125 3.28 4.52 -7.79
C TYR A 125 4.34 4.03 -8.80
N PRO A 126 5.05 4.95 -9.47
CA PRO A 126 6.01 4.59 -10.52
C PRO A 126 7.20 3.78 -9.99
N ASP A 127 7.59 3.99 -8.73
CA ASP A 127 8.64 3.21 -8.07
C ASP A 127 8.18 1.76 -7.75
N GLY A 128 6.87 1.53 -7.76
CA GLY A 128 6.26 0.23 -7.50
C GLY A 128 6.31 -0.22 -6.05
N TYR A 129 5.74 -1.41 -5.83
CA TYR A 129 5.89 -2.20 -4.61
C TYR A 129 6.73 -3.42 -4.92
N VAL A 130 7.69 -3.74 -4.06
CA VAL A 130 8.65 -4.82 -4.27
C VAL A 130 8.59 -5.79 -3.10
N LEU A 131 8.39 -7.07 -3.41
CA LEU A 131 8.45 -8.17 -2.47
C LEU A 131 9.53 -9.15 -2.90
N THR A 132 10.50 -9.40 -2.04
CA THR A 132 11.63 -10.29 -2.32
C THR A 132 11.65 -11.44 -1.34
N THR A 133 11.82 -12.66 -1.86
CA THR A 133 12.08 -13.86 -1.07
C THR A 133 13.35 -14.55 -1.56
N ARG A 134 13.91 -15.43 -0.72
CA ARG A 134 15.09 -16.20 -1.06
C ARG A 134 14.85 -17.67 -0.77
N PHE A 135 15.23 -18.51 -1.73
CA PHE A 135 15.14 -19.96 -1.61
C PHE A 135 16.51 -20.59 -1.77
N THR A 136 16.79 -21.58 -0.93
CA THR A 136 17.96 -22.45 -1.06
C THR A 136 17.57 -23.76 -1.71
N LYS A 137 18.54 -24.46 -2.30
CA LYS A 137 18.35 -25.80 -2.87
C LYS A 137 17.86 -26.82 -1.83
N TYR A 138 18.27 -26.63 -0.58
CA TYR A 138 18.05 -27.59 0.50
C TYR A 138 16.78 -27.22 1.28
N TYR A 139 15.94 -28.22 1.53
CA TYR A 139 14.85 -28.10 2.51
C TYR A 139 15.48 -27.70 3.85
N GLU A 140 14.93 -26.66 4.51
CA GLU A 140 15.02 -26.63 5.97
C GLU A 140 14.31 -27.92 6.42
N GLU A 141 15.08 -28.94 6.79
CA GLU A 141 14.55 -30.05 7.58
C GLU A 141 13.96 -29.43 8.84
N ARG A 142 12.63 -29.34 8.90
CA ARG A 142 11.87 -29.03 10.11
C ARG A 142 11.27 -30.30 10.66
#